data_AF-A0A9W9WQW9-F1
#
_entry.id   AF-A0A9W9WQW9-F1
#
_cell.length_a   1.000
_cell.length_b   1.000
_cell.length_c   1.000
_cell.angle_alpha   90.00
_cell.angle_beta   90.00
_cell.angle_gamma   90.00
#
_symmetry.space_group_name_H-M   'P 1'
#
loop_
_entity.id
_entity.type
_entity.pdbx_description
1 polymer ?
#
loop_
_entity_poly.entity_id
_entity_poly.type
_entity_poly.pdbx_seq_one_letter_code
_entity_poly.pdbx_strand_id
1 'polypeptide(L)'
;MATTVPIHSGDKGVRNIPSCSSLSSEQTLVDDSTVSPHKQIAGNEESLQDKAICWRPKKLLDQRHRPHSLFFKYCLFNEEYAQLNGLEPPSQRHGLPDSKFRELSRSQILEEAPRTIARKLSESSLEEFRKVPYNEFIRGAFLEAFGISSDFIDSFFFKYKHLEARMYSIFIGAPVKRLSDILKELKEHEADPFVYAAIEHALERVNSRRKGRVGLRYVKSQDLTQSLDTQLRKSLHLIAKPFTELLSKPDTAQNILEELEVLRTRFYNFYMSLNVDWSCPLDTKNDLLEQIRWVDIPTMARAISKKAKALFSEYLRSAFTREGDEARSILNKEWDLLSKGVKEIVAANIGLCSQVDTLANCLYRFRNYYSLTAVIQGIQASGYRTVALETFGYLLNPKDDYRHYLMEMNMEGALHFLFPVLLQYQRGEPMFTEMAIGAFKFYTLDAYQSTPGMQFSPLDIATAATKATCSTGYKKPSLDCPFVSCFFVGFGS
;
A
#
# COMPACT_ATOMS: atom_id res chain seq x y z
N MET A 1 42.90 -24.07 42.69
CA MET A 1 42.70 -23.88 44.15
C MET A 1 41.72 -22.72 44.26
N ALA A 2 40.48 -22.83 44.77
CA ALA A 2 39.98 -23.54 45.97
C ALA A 2 40.65 -22.99 47.25
N THR A 3 39.95 -22.56 48.30
CA THR A 3 38.48 -22.50 48.63
C THR A 3 38.26 -21.31 49.61
N THR A 4 37.09 -20.89 50.12
CA THR A 4 35.76 -21.51 50.33
C THR A 4 34.64 -20.44 50.34
N VAL A 5 33.36 -20.83 50.39
CA VAL A 5 32.19 -19.96 50.69
C VAL A 5 31.80 -20.08 52.18
N PRO A 6 31.24 -19.03 52.80
CA PRO A 6 30.01 -19.22 53.58
C PRO A 6 28.91 -18.17 53.27
N ILE A 7 27.67 -18.49 53.62
CA ILE A 7 26.45 -17.71 53.35
C ILE A 7 25.80 -17.32 54.68
N HIS A 8 25.37 -16.06 54.87
CA HIS A 8 24.11 -15.79 55.57
C HIS A 8 23.50 -14.40 55.32
N SER A 9 22.17 -14.40 55.40
CA SER A 9 21.17 -13.35 55.20
C SER A 9 21.36 -12.01 55.92
N GLY A 10 20.90 -10.93 55.26
CA GLY A 10 20.62 -9.63 55.89
C GLY A 10 19.62 -8.82 55.07
N ASP A 11 18.35 -8.80 55.47
CA ASP A 11 17.24 -8.14 54.77
C ASP A 11 17.03 -6.67 55.22
N LYS A 12 16.61 -5.81 54.26
CA LYS A 12 15.66 -4.67 54.42
C LYS A 12 15.61 -3.78 53.16
N GLY A 13 14.41 -3.29 52.80
CA GLY A 13 14.30 -1.91 52.30
C GLY A 13 13.43 -1.56 51.09
N VAL A 14 12.40 -2.32 50.71
CA VAL A 14 11.42 -1.85 49.69
C VAL A 14 10.32 -1.01 50.35
N ARG A 15 10.04 0.18 49.80
CA ARG A 15 8.93 1.07 50.26
C ARG A 15 7.60 0.70 49.59
N ASN A 16 6.50 1.09 50.24
CA ASN A 16 5.19 0.50 50.06
C ASN A 16 4.09 1.59 49.91
N ILE A 17 2.93 1.23 49.32
CA ILE A 17 1.60 1.87 49.51
C ILE A 17 1.41 3.28 48.86
N PRO A 18 0.18 3.72 48.47
CA PRO A 18 -1.15 3.06 48.53
C PRO A 18 -1.87 2.86 47.18
N SER A 19 -2.92 2.04 47.23
CA SER A 19 -4.10 2.08 46.35
C SER A 19 -5.37 2.12 47.21
N CYS A 20 -6.33 3.01 46.95
CA CYS A 20 -7.52 3.17 47.82
C CYS A 20 -8.85 3.39 47.06
N SER A 21 -9.80 2.49 47.34
CA SER A 21 -11.25 2.70 47.55
C SER A 21 -12.05 3.72 46.71
N SER A 22 -12.88 3.14 45.83
CA SER A 22 -14.35 3.32 45.74
C SER A 22 -15.09 4.29 46.69
N LEU A 23 -16.15 4.92 46.17
CA LEU A 23 -17.28 5.51 46.91
C LEU A 23 -18.63 4.97 46.39
N SER A 24 -19.67 5.00 47.22
CA SER A 24 -20.99 4.41 46.95
C SER A 24 -22.11 5.06 47.79
N SER A 25 -23.31 5.23 47.20
CA SER A 25 -24.63 5.35 47.86
C SER A 25 -25.68 4.82 46.86
N GLU A 26 -26.48 3.80 47.20
CA GLU A 26 -27.82 3.90 47.80
C GLU A 26 -28.87 4.46 46.80
N GLN A 27 -29.67 3.62 46.15
CA GLN A 27 -30.83 2.86 46.64
C GLN A 27 -32.09 3.68 46.92
N THR A 28 -33.16 3.40 46.17
CA THR A 28 -34.54 3.41 46.67
C THR A 28 -35.34 2.36 45.89
N LEU A 29 -36.23 1.64 46.57
CA LEU A 29 -37.09 0.58 46.03
C LEU A 29 -38.56 1.01 46.09
N VAL A 30 -39.32 0.77 45.02
CA VAL A 30 -40.79 0.67 45.01
C VAL A 30 -41.20 -0.36 43.95
N ASP A 31 -41.95 -1.38 44.34
CA ASP A 31 -42.60 -2.33 43.43
C ASP A 31 -43.91 -1.75 42.85
N ASP A 32 -44.33 -2.20 41.66
CA ASP A 32 -45.63 -2.88 41.56
C ASP A 32 -45.75 -3.80 40.32
N SER A 33 -46.87 -4.49 40.23
CA SER A 33 -47.03 -5.86 39.75
C SER A 33 -47.55 -5.99 38.31
N THR A 34 -47.26 -7.15 37.72
CA THR A 34 -48.08 -7.88 36.71
C THR A 34 -48.48 -7.20 35.39
N VAL A 35 -48.14 -7.87 34.26
CA VAL A 35 -49.12 -8.57 33.40
C VAL A 35 -48.39 -9.51 32.41
N SER A 36 -49.05 -10.60 32.02
CA SER A 36 -48.65 -11.58 31.00
C SER A 36 -49.94 -12.27 30.50
N PRO A 37 -50.01 -12.97 29.34
CA PRO A 37 -48.98 -13.24 28.33
C PRO A 37 -49.41 -12.84 26.89
N HIS A 38 -48.54 -13.04 25.87
CA HIS A 38 -48.82 -13.99 24.77
C HIS A 38 -47.66 -14.13 23.76
N LYS A 39 -47.66 -15.27 23.05
CA LYS A 39 -46.77 -15.57 21.92
C LYS A 39 -47.02 -14.62 20.73
N GLN A 40 -45.94 -14.18 20.08
CA GLN A 40 -45.80 -14.38 18.63
C GLN A 40 -44.31 -14.47 18.26
N ILE A 41 -43.86 -15.68 17.91
CA ILE A 41 -42.56 -15.89 17.26
C ILE A 41 -42.83 -15.71 15.76
N ALA A 42 -42.74 -14.47 15.28
CA ALA A 42 -42.62 -14.17 13.87
C ALA A 42 -41.12 -14.13 13.54
N GLY A 43 -40.62 -15.18 12.89
CA GLY A 43 -39.24 -15.22 12.44
C GLY A 43 -39.04 -14.26 11.27
N ASN A 44 -38.43 -13.10 11.51
CA ASN A 44 -37.77 -12.35 10.44
C ASN A 44 -36.52 -13.10 10.01
N GLU A 45 -36.72 -14.19 9.26
CA GLU A 45 -35.72 -14.63 8.28
C GLU A 45 -35.68 -13.59 7.16
N GLU A 46 -35.07 -12.42 7.45
CA GLU A 46 -34.53 -11.56 6.40
C GLU A 46 -33.64 -12.42 5.54
N SER A 47 -34.04 -12.63 4.28
CA SER A 47 -33.36 -13.59 3.43
C SER A 47 -31.92 -13.14 3.20
N LEU A 48 -31.02 -14.09 2.95
CA LEU A 48 -29.67 -13.75 2.49
C LEU A 48 -29.70 -13.02 1.12
N GLN A 49 -30.84 -13.05 0.41
CA GLN A 49 -31.07 -12.30 -0.83
C GLN A 49 -31.41 -10.82 -0.55
N ASP A 50 -32.12 -10.49 0.54
CA ASP A 50 -32.31 -9.08 0.96
C ASP A 50 -31.00 -8.41 1.38
N LYS A 51 -30.00 -9.21 1.78
CA LYS A 51 -28.62 -8.76 2.03
C LYS A 51 -27.76 -8.68 0.76
N ALA A 52 -28.20 -9.27 -0.35
CA ALA A 52 -27.59 -9.13 -1.67
C ALA A 52 -28.01 -7.82 -2.40
N ILE A 53 -28.80 -6.95 -1.74
CA ILE A 53 -29.13 -5.63 -2.27
C ILE A 53 -27.85 -4.79 -2.37
N CYS A 54 -27.35 -4.73 -3.61
CA CYS A 54 -26.35 -3.81 -4.16
C CYS A 54 -26.13 -2.56 -3.31
N TRP A 55 -24.86 -2.21 -3.09
CA TRP A 55 -24.37 -0.93 -2.55
C TRP A 55 -25.33 0.24 -2.80
N ARG A 56 -26.14 0.57 -1.79
CA ARG A 56 -27.51 1.10 -1.98
C ARG A 56 -27.58 2.21 -3.05
N PRO A 57 -28.11 1.93 -4.27
CA PRO A 57 -28.20 2.93 -5.34
C PRO A 57 -28.95 4.20 -4.93
N LYS A 58 -29.88 4.10 -3.96
CA LYS A 58 -30.59 5.22 -3.34
C LYS A 58 -29.70 6.25 -2.61
N LYS A 59 -28.41 5.99 -2.38
CA LYS A 59 -27.40 6.99 -1.95
C LYS A 59 -26.35 7.32 -3.02
N LEU A 60 -26.37 6.60 -4.15
CA LEU A 60 -25.41 6.71 -5.26
C LEU A 60 -25.96 7.55 -6.43
N LEU A 61 -27.29 7.69 -6.50
CA LEU A 61 -28.04 8.37 -7.57
C LEU A 61 -28.38 9.84 -7.28
N ASP A 62 -27.84 10.43 -6.21
CA ASP A 62 -28.02 11.87 -5.98
C ASP A 62 -27.20 12.68 -7.02
N GLN A 63 -27.83 13.69 -7.59
CA GLN A 63 -27.54 14.08 -8.96
C GLN A 63 -26.49 15.20 -9.04
N ARG A 64 -25.29 14.89 -9.58
CA ARG A 64 -24.55 15.70 -10.60
C ARG A 64 -23.13 15.24 -10.98
N HIS A 65 -22.39 14.49 -10.14
CA HIS A 65 -20.91 14.44 -10.27
C HIS A 65 -20.26 13.05 -10.39
N ARG A 66 -20.20 12.52 -11.62
CA ARG A 66 -19.22 11.50 -12.11
C ARG A 66 -19.15 10.07 -11.50
N PRO A 67 -19.98 9.52 -10.59
CA PRO A 67 -19.63 8.26 -9.92
C PRO A 67 -19.69 7.05 -10.88
N HIS A 68 -20.61 7.12 -11.85
CA HIS A 68 -20.89 6.09 -12.84
C HIS A 68 -19.64 5.57 -13.55
N SER A 69 -18.71 6.43 -13.99
CA SER A 69 -17.54 5.96 -14.76
C SER A 69 -16.58 5.07 -13.95
N LEU A 70 -16.47 5.29 -12.64
CA LEU A 70 -15.66 4.44 -11.76
C LEU A 70 -16.43 3.17 -11.37
N PHE A 71 -17.72 3.30 -11.08
CA PHE A 71 -18.62 2.18 -10.80
C PHE A 71 -18.68 1.18 -11.98
N PHE A 72 -18.70 1.69 -13.23
CA PHE A 72 -18.57 0.89 -14.45
C PHE A 72 -17.17 0.31 -14.65
N LYS A 73 -16.11 1.08 -14.39
CA LYS A 73 -14.72 0.61 -14.49
C LYS A 73 -14.46 -0.63 -13.62
N TYR A 74 -15.07 -0.70 -12.44
CA TYR A 74 -14.90 -1.80 -11.48
C TYR A 74 -16.02 -2.86 -11.52
N CYS A 75 -17.05 -2.70 -12.36
CA CYS A 75 -18.17 -3.64 -12.50
C CYS A 75 -18.89 -3.98 -11.17
N LEU A 76 -19.07 -3.00 -10.27
CA LEU A 76 -19.58 -3.21 -8.90
C LEU A 76 -21.11 -3.28 -8.81
N PHE A 77 -21.75 -3.96 -9.76
CA PHE A 77 -23.20 -4.08 -9.87
C PHE A 77 -23.66 -5.52 -10.08
N ASN A 78 -24.89 -5.84 -9.66
CA ASN A 78 -25.52 -7.13 -9.93
C ASN A 78 -26.17 -7.16 -11.33
N GLU A 79 -26.56 -8.35 -11.78
CA GLU A 79 -27.16 -8.55 -13.11
C GLU A 79 -28.49 -7.81 -13.27
N GLU A 80 -29.29 -7.69 -12.20
CA GLU A 80 -30.55 -6.94 -12.20
C GLU A 80 -30.33 -5.46 -12.53
N TYR A 81 -29.34 -4.82 -11.88
CA TYR A 81 -28.96 -3.44 -12.17
C TYR A 81 -28.39 -3.31 -13.60
N ALA A 82 -27.66 -4.31 -14.09
CA ALA A 82 -27.19 -4.33 -15.48
C ALA A 82 -28.37 -4.29 -16.46
N GLN A 83 -29.27 -5.26 -16.34
CA GLN A 83 -30.47 -5.41 -17.18
C GLN A 83 -31.37 -4.17 -17.14
N LEU A 84 -31.66 -3.65 -15.93
CA LEU A 84 -32.57 -2.51 -15.73
C LEU A 84 -32.06 -1.19 -16.35
N ASN A 85 -30.74 -1.04 -16.51
CA ASN A 85 -30.13 0.14 -17.12
C ASN A 85 -29.70 -0.10 -18.59
N GLY A 86 -30.09 -1.22 -19.21
CA GLY A 86 -29.70 -1.57 -20.58
C GLY A 86 -28.19 -1.79 -20.77
N LEU A 87 -27.49 -2.11 -19.67
CA LEU A 87 -26.06 -2.41 -19.67
C LEU A 87 -25.86 -3.87 -20.06
N GLU A 88 -24.84 -4.17 -20.85
CA GLU A 88 -24.36 -5.55 -20.93
C GLU A 88 -23.91 -6.01 -19.53
N PRO A 89 -24.47 -7.09 -18.96
CA PRO A 89 -23.84 -7.73 -17.80
C PRO A 89 -22.42 -8.15 -18.22
N PRO A 90 -21.40 -8.00 -17.36
CA PRO A 90 -19.99 -7.97 -17.74
C PRO A 90 -19.57 -9.17 -18.63
N SER A 91 -19.55 -8.91 -19.94
CA SER A 91 -19.93 -9.87 -20.98
C SER A 91 -18.79 -10.79 -21.41
N GLN A 92 -18.43 -11.77 -20.56
CA GLN A 92 -17.43 -12.82 -20.80
C GLN A 92 -16.15 -12.29 -21.49
N ARG A 93 -15.71 -11.09 -21.09
CA ARG A 93 -14.73 -10.29 -21.86
C ARG A 93 -13.36 -10.96 -21.90
N HIS A 94 -13.12 -11.67 -23.02
CA HIS A 94 -11.86 -12.31 -23.39
C HIS A 94 -11.17 -12.99 -22.20
N GLY A 95 -11.65 -14.21 -21.87
CA GLY A 95 -10.92 -15.10 -20.95
C GLY A 95 -9.43 -15.12 -21.29
N LEU A 96 -8.60 -15.02 -20.26
CA LEU A 96 -7.14 -14.80 -20.34
C LEU A 96 -6.53 -15.46 -21.59
N PRO A 97 -5.87 -14.71 -22.50
CA PRO A 97 -5.28 -15.29 -23.71
C PRO A 97 -4.40 -16.48 -23.30
N ASP A 98 -4.43 -17.58 -24.09
CA ASP A 98 -3.98 -18.94 -23.72
C ASP A 98 -2.48 -19.03 -23.38
N SER A 99 -2.17 -18.43 -22.24
CA SER A 99 -0.88 -18.27 -21.62
C SER A 99 -0.79 -19.39 -20.61
N LYS A 100 -0.49 -20.57 -21.14
CA LYS A 100 -0.01 -21.69 -20.35
C LYS A 100 1.24 -21.23 -19.60
N PHE A 101 1.38 -21.67 -18.34
CA PHE A 101 2.67 -21.67 -17.65
C PHE A 101 3.77 -22.14 -18.61
N ARG A 102 4.88 -21.38 -18.71
CA ARG A 102 6.01 -21.67 -19.61
C ARG A 102 6.27 -23.18 -19.57
N GLU A 103 6.12 -23.87 -20.72
CA GLU A 103 5.92 -25.32 -20.74
C GLU A 103 7.18 -26.13 -20.34
N LEU A 104 7.49 -26.16 -19.05
CA LEU A 104 8.60 -26.93 -18.47
C LEU A 104 8.43 -28.41 -18.83
N SER A 105 9.34 -28.90 -19.66
CA SER A 105 9.30 -30.27 -20.18
C SER A 105 9.56 -31.29 -19.08
N ARG A 106 9.15 -32.55 -19.31
CA ARG A 106 9.32 -33.63 -18.34
C ARG A 106 10.81 -33.87 -18.00
N SER A 107 11.71 -33.75 -18.98
CA SER A 107 13.16 -33.81 -18.78
C SER A 107 13.64 -32.69 -17.88
N GLN A 108 13.37 -31.42 -18.21
CA GLN A 108 13.75 -30.26 -17.37
C GLN A 108 13.29 -30.42 -15.91
N ILE A 109 12.02 -30.78 -15.69
CA ILE A 109 11.45 -30.99 -14.34
C ILE A 109 12.14 -32.14 -13.59
N LEU A 110 12.74 -33.12 -14.27
CA LEU A 110 13.42 -34.27 -13.67
C LEU A 110 14.95 -34.18 -13.62
N GLU A 111 15.58 -33.33 -14.44
CA GLU A 111 17.04 -33.26 -14.63
C GLU A 111 17.69 -32.00 -14.04
N GLU A 112 17.04 -30.83 -14.09
CA GLU A 112 17.63 -29.57 -13.59
C GLU A 112 17.79 -29.57 -12.05
N ALA A 113 18.44 -28.56 -11.45
CA ALA A 113 18.42 -28.40 -10.00
C ALA A 113 17.00 -28.04 -9.50
N PRO A 114 16.53 -28.56 -8.34
CA PRO A 114 15.24 -28.19 -7.75
C PRO A 114 15.06 -26.67 -7.62
N ARG A 115 16.11 -25.97 -7.18
CA ARG A 115 16.21 -24.51 -7.12
C ARG A 115 15.92 -23.79 -8.45
N THR A 116 16.41 -24.33 -9.56
CA THR A 116 16.20 -23.76 -10.90
C THR A 116 14.75 -23.93 -11.34
N ILE A 117 14.14 -25.07 -11.03
CA ILE A 117 12.72 -25.33 -11.31
C ILE A 117 11.82 -24.47 -10.43
N ALA A 118 12.11 -24.36 -9.12
CA ALA A 118 11.41 -23.46 -8.21
C ALA A 118 11.43 -22.01 -8.72
N ARG A 119 12.62 -21.45 -9.04
CA ARG A 119 12.74 -20.10 -9.61
C ARG A 119 11.95 -19.93 -10.91
N LYS A 120 12.05 -20.86 -11.86
CA LYS A 120 11.29 -20.81 -13.13
C LYS A 120 9.78 -20.85 -12.92
N LEU A 121 9.31 -21.58 -11.91
CA LEU A 121 7.90 -21.64 -11.52
C LEU A 121 7.43 -20.33 -10.89
N SER A 122 8.18 -19.76 -9.95
CA SER A 122 7.89 -18.44 -9.35
C SER A 122 7.89 -17.33 -10.40
N GLU A 123 8.89 -17.30 -11.30
CA GLU A 123 8.96 -16.33 -12.40
C GLU A 123 7.75 -16.43 -13.33
N SER A 124 7.38 -17.64 -13.75
CA SER A 124 6.22 -17.87 -14.61
C SER A 124 4.89 -17.54 -13.91
N SER A 125 4.79 -17.81 -12.60
CA SER A 125 3.58 -17.54 -11.82
C SER A 125 3.40 -16.04 -11.56
N LEU A 126 4.48 -15.31 -11.25
CA LEU A 126 4.48 -13.86 -11.16
C LEU A 126 4.19 -13.21 -12.53
N GLU A 127 4.64 -13.81 -13.65
CA GLU A 127 4.21 -13.43 -15.00
C GLU A 127 2.70 -13.61 -15.22
N GLU A 128 2.08 -14.69 -14.71
CA GLU A 128 0.63 -14.88 -14.79
C GLU A 128 -0.15 -13.94 -13.86
N PHE A 129 0.31 -13.75 -12.62
CA PHE A 129 -0.28 -12.80 -11.67
C PHE A 129 -0.27 -11.36 -12.23
N ARG A 130 0.84 -10.94 -12.84
CA ARG A 130 0.98 -9.63 -13.52
C ARG A 130 0.00 -9.42 -14.68
N LYS A 131 -0.60 -10.48 -15.23
CA LYS A 131 -1.63 -10.41 -16.30
C LYS A 131 -3.05 -10.20 -15.75
N VAL A 132 -3.27 -10.34 -14.44
CA VAL A 132 -4.58 -10.08 -13.82
C VAL A 132 -4.79 -8.56 -13.65
N PRO A 133 -5.84 -7.96 -14.24
CA PRO A 133 -6.11 -6.53 -14.08
C PRO A 133 -6.45 -6.19 -12.63
N TYR A 134 -6.01 -5.02 -12.15
CA TYR A 134 -6.35 -4.49 -10.83
C TYR A 134 -7.86 -4.53 -10.54
N ASN A 135 -8.67 -4.18 -11.55
CA ASN A 135 -10.13 -4.17 -11.45
C ASN A 135 -10.73 -5.57 -11.21
N GLU A 136 -10.10 -6.65 -11.69
CA GLU A 136 -10.58 -8.02 -11.47
C GLU A 136 -10.26 -8.55 -10.07
N PHE A 137 -9.22 -8.04 -9.39
CA PHE A 137 -9.02 -8.29 -7.96
C PHE A 137 -10.11 -7.60 -7.12
N ILE A 138 -10.49 -6.37 -7.46
CA ILE A 138 -11.59 -5.64 -6.79
C ILE A 138 -12.93 -6.33 -7.07
N ARG A 139 -13.21 -6.67 -8.33
CA ARG A 139 -14.42 -7.40 -8.73
C ARG A 139 -14.49 -8.78 -8.06
N GLY A 140 -13.36 -9.49 -7.96
CA GLY A 140 -13.25 -10.72 -7.19
C GLY A 140 -13.58 -10.51 -5.70
N ALA A 141 -12.96 -9.52 -5.05
CA ALA A 141 -13.20 -9.17 -3.65
C ALA A 141 -14.65 -8.73 -3.36
N PHE A 142 -15.31 -8.10 -4.35
CA PHE A 142 -16.72 -7.72 -4.31
C PHE A 142 -17.64 -8.93 -4.47
N LEU A 143 -17.42 -9.78 -5.48
CA LEU A 143 -18.23 -10.96 -5.74
C LEU A 143 -18.09 -12.03 -4.65
N GLU A 144 -16.88 -12.21 -4.09
CA GLU A 144 -16.61 -13.12 -2.96
C GLU A 144 -17.45 -12.77 -1.72
N ALA A 145 -17.70 -11.47 -1.47
CA ALA A 145 -18.56 -11.02 -0.38
C ALA A 145 -20.05 -11.41 -0.56
N PHE A 146 -20.47 -11.76 -1.78
CA PHE A 146 -21.80 -12.31 -2.09
C PHE A 146 -21.76 -13.83 -2.37
N GLY A 147 -20.61 -14.49 -2.19
CA GLY A 147 -20.43 -15.91 -2.50
C GLY A 147 -20.37 -16.25 -4.00
N ILE A 148 -20.18 -15.25 -4.86
CA ILE A 148 -20.11 -15.38 -6.32
C ILE A 148 -18.64 -15.42 -6.75
N SER A 149 -18.29 -16.17 -7.81
CA SER A 149 -16.95 -16.14 -8.40
C SER A 149 -16.87 -15.24 -9.64
N SER A 150 -15.66 -14.76 -9.98
CA SER A 150 -15.39 -14.12 -11.27
C SER A 150 -14.83 -15.16 -12.24
N ASP A 151 -15.41 -15.27 -13.44
CA ASP A 151 -14.89 -16.07 -14.56
C ASP A 151 -13.39 -15.85 -14.80
N PHE A 152 -12.91 -14.61 -14.61
CA PHE A 152 -11.51 -14.24 -14.81
C PHE A 152 -10.62 -14.86 -13.73
N ILE A 153 -11.08 -14.84 -12.47
CA ILE A 153 -10.39 -15.43 -11.32
C ILE A 153 -10.41 -16.96 -11.40
N ASP A 154 -11.53 -17.56 -11.79
CA ASP A 154 -11.62 -19.02 -11.98
C ASP A 154 -10.76 -19.48 -13.18
N SER A 155 -10.66 -18.66 -14.24
CA SER A 155 -9.72 -18.86 -15.37
C SER A 155 -8.26 -18.72 -14.94
N PHE A 156 -7.94 -17.81 -14.02
CA PHE A 156 -6.61 -17.70 -13.41
C PHE A 156 -6.30 -18.94 -12.56
N PHE A 157 -7.21 -19.38 -11.69
CA PHE A 157 -7.06 -20.61 -10.91
C PHE A 157 -6.92 -21.86 -11.78
N PHE A 158 -7.58 -21.94 -12.94
CA PHE A 158 -7.45 -23.07 -13.87
C PHE A 158 -5.99 -23.32 -14.30
N LYS A 159 -5.17 -22.28 -14.43
CA LYS A 159 -3.73 -22.40 -14.75
C LYS A 159 -2.97 -23.15 -13.66
N TYR A 160 -3.28 -22.88 -12.39
CA TYR A 160 -2.70 -23.57 -11.23
C TYR A 160 -3.20 -25.01 -11.10
N LYS A 161 -4.49 -25.27 -11.38
CA LYS A 161 -5.03 -26.64 -11.49
C LYS A 161 -4.32 -27.45 -12.58
N HIS A 162 -4.02 -26.84 -13.72
CA HIS A 162 -3.26 -27.50 -14.79
C HIS A 162 -1.79 -27.74 -14.42
N LEU A 163 -1.13 -26.79 -13.75
CA LEU A 163 0.23 -26.98 -13.22
C LEU A 163 0.29 -28.14 -12.21
N GLU A 164 -0.64 -28.16 -11.26
CA GLU A 164 -0.79 -29.22 -10.26
C GLU A 164 -0.94 -30.60 -10.92
N ALA A 165 -1.83 -30.72 -11.91
CA ALA A 165 -2.07 -31.96 -12.63
C ALA A 165 -0.84 -32.41 -13.44
N ARG A 166 -0.13 -31.48 -14.09
CA ARG A 166 1.13 -31.73 -14.79
C ARG A 166 2.18 -32.29 -13.82
N MET A 167 2.39 -31.65 -12.67
CA MET A 167 3.36 -32.07 -11.67
C MET A 167 3.01 -33.43 -11.04
N TYR A 168 1.75 -33.66 -10.72
CA TYR A 168 1.24 -34.97 -10.30
C TYR A 168 1.52 -36.07 -11.35
N SER A 169 1.27 -35.83 -12.64
CA SER A 169 1.52 -36.80 -13.72
C SER A 169 3.01 -37.10 -13.97
N ILE A 170 3.90 -36.18 -13.57
CA ILE A 170 5.34 -36.39 -13.63
C ILE A 170 5.78 -37.24 -12.43
N PHE A 171 5.47 -36.77 -11.22
CA PHE A 171 6.02 -37.33 -9.98
C PHE A 171 5.31 -38.58 -9.47
N ILE A 172 4.14 -38.96 -9.99
CA ILE A 172 3.56 -40.30 -9.78
C ILE A 172 4.58 -41.41 -10.09
N GLY A 173 5.33 -41.28 -11.18
CA GLY A 173 6.33 -42.27 -11.65
C GLY A 173 7.80 -41.90 -11.39
N ALA A 174 8.08 -40.82 -10.65
CA ALA A 174 9.45 -40.32 -10.42
C ALA A 174 9.76 -40.23 -8.89
N PRO A 175 10.99 -39.90 -8.48
CA PRO A 175 11.33 -39.77 -7.05
C PRO A 175 10.55 -38.62 -6.38
N VAL A 176 9.71 -38.93 -5.39
CA VAL A 176 8.90 -37.93 -4.65
C VAL A 176 9.77 -36.92 -3.90
N LYS A 177 10.95 -37.34 -3.41
CA LYS A 177 11.88 -36.43 -2.72
C LYS A 177 12.11 -35.16 -3.54
N ARG A 178 12.35 -35.28 -4.86
CA ARG A 178 12.59 -34.16 -5.75
C ARG A 178 11.43 -33.17 -5.85
N LEU A 179 10.17 -33.62 -5.72
CA LEU A 179 9.01 -32.72 -5.65
C LEU A 179 8.96 -31.99 -4.30
N SER A 180 9.32 -32.66 -3.21
CA SER A 180 9.47 -32.03 -1.89
C SER A 180 10.66 -31.06 -1.82
N ASP A 181 11.75 -31.35 -2.53
CA ASP A 181 12.91 -30.47 -2.67
C ASP A 181 12.50 -29.19 -3.44
N ILE A 182 11.72 -29.31 -4.53
CA ILE A 182 11.14 -28.16 -5.26
C ILE A 182 10.21 -27.33 -4.36
N LEU A 183 9.34 -27.96 -3.57
CA LEU A 183 8.45 -27.24 -2.65
C LEU A 183 9.21 -26.49 -1.54
N LYS A 184 10.29 -27.08 -1.02
CA LYS A 184 11.19 -26.41 -0.06
C LYS A 184 11.85 -25.18 -0.69
N GLU A 185 12.40 -25.33 -1.89
CA GLU A 185 13.06 -24.23 -2.63
C GLU A 185 12.05 -23.11 -2.97
N LEU A 186 10.81 -23.43 -3.32
CA LEU A 186 9.75 -22.42 -3.52
C LEU A 186 9.48 -21.60 -2.24
N LYS A 187 9.51 -22.24 -1.06
CA LYS A 187 9.37 -21.55 0.22
C LYS A 187 10.59 -20.68 0.56
N GLU A 188 11.80 -21.16 0.28
CA GLU A 188 13.05 -20.41 0.49
C GLU A 188 13.27 -19.28 -0.53
N HIS A 189 12.52 -19.29 -1.64
CA HIS A 189 12.45 -18.23 -2.64
C HIS A 189 11.24 -17.29 -2.49
N GLU A 190 10.47 -17.39 -1.39
CA GLU A 190 9.27 -16.57 -1.12
C GLU A 190 8.30 -16.53 -2.31
N ALA A 191 8.10 -17.69 -2.94
CA ALA A 191 7.21 -17.85 -4.08
C ALA A 191 5.76 -17.47 -3.74
N ASP A 192 5.01 -17.01 -4.75
CA ASP A 192 3.63 -16.59 -4.56
C ASP A 192 2.73 -17.74 -4.03
N PRO A 193 1.67 -17.41 -3.28
CA PRO A 193 0.86 -18.42 -2.60
C PRO A 193 0.02 -19.29 -3.55
N PHE A 194 -0.08 -18.96 -4.85
CA PHE A 194 -0.80 -19.77 -5.83
C PHE A 194 0.08 -20.91 -6.39
N VAL A 195 1.34 -20.60 -6.75
CA VAL A 195 2.29 -21.62 -7.21
C VAL A 195 2.68 -22.55 -6.07
N TYR A 196 2.85 -22.02 -4.85
CA TYR A 196 3.13 -22.85 -3.67
C TYR A 196 2.00 -23.87 -3.43
N ALA A 197 0.74 -23.43 -3.40
CA ALA A 197 -0.43 -24.31 -3.23
C ALA A 197 -0.53 -25.40 -4.32
N ALA A 198 -0.30 -25.04 -5.59
CA ALA A 198 -0.33 -25.99 -6.69
C ALA A 198 0.72 -27.11 -6.57
N ILE A 199 1.92 -26.81 -6.06
CA ILE A 199 2.99 -27.80 -5.86
C ILE A 199 2.79 -28.60 -4.56
N GLU A 200 2.30 -27.96 -3.49
CA GLU A 200 1.94 -28.63 -2.23
C GLU A 200 0.85 -29.68 -2.47
N HIS A 201 -0.24 -29.31 -3.14
CA HIS A 201 -1.33 -30.23 -3.45
C HIS A 201 -0.92 -31.38 -4.40
N ALA A 202 -0.04 -31.11 -5.39
CA ALA A 202 0.54 -32.16 -6.22
C ALA A 202 1.32 -33.18 -5.37
N LEU A 203 2.10 -32.70 -4.40
CA LEU A 203 2.86 -33.54 -3.47
C LEU A 203 1.93 -34.35 -2.55
N GLU A 204 0.87 -33.74 -2.01
CA GLU A 204 -0.18 -34.43 -1.22
C GLU A 204 -0.84 -35.58 -1.98
N ARG A 205 -1.22 -35.37 -3.25
CA ARG A 205 -1.84 -36.41 -4.08
C ARG A 205 -0.88 -37.54 -4.45
N VAL A 206 0.38 -37.24 -4.79
CA VAL A 206 1.37 -38.30 -5.07
C VAL A 206 1.65 -39.11 -3.80
N ASN A 207 1.79 -38.45 -2.64
CA ASN A 207 1.95 -39.13 -1.35
C ASN A 207 0.74 -40.01 -1.01
N SER A 208 -0.47 -39.48 -1.15
CA SER A 208 -1.72 -40.22 -0.90
C SER A 208 -1.85 -41.46 -1.80
N ARG A 209 -1.55 -41.34 -3.10
CA ARG A 209 -1.59 -42.48 -4.04
C ARG A 209 -0.50 -43.53 -3.78
N ARG A 210 0.61 -43.16 -3.13
CA ARG A 210 1.65 -44.11 -2.71
C ARG A 210 1.31 -44.81 -1.40
N LYS A 211 0.80 -44.08 -0.40
CA LYS A 211 0.30 -44.63 0.87
C LYS A 211 -0.88 -45.58 0.64
N GLY A 212 -1.82 -45.22 -0.25
CA GLY A 212 -3.00 -46.03 -0.62
C GLY A 212 -2.71 -47.37 -1.33
N ARG A 213 -1.44 -47.77 -1.50
CA ARG A 213 -1.10 -49.16 -1.85
C ARG A 213 -1.10 -50.11 -0.64
N VAL A 214 -1.18 -49.58 0.59
CA VAL A 214 -1.26 -50.35 1.84
C VAL A 214 -2.60 -50.07 2.53
N GLY A 215 -3.67 -50.63 1.96
CA GLY A 215 -4.97 -50.77 2.61
C GLY A 215 -5.94 -49.58 2.53
N LEU A 216 -7.06 -49.84 1.84
CA LEU A 216 -8.39 -49.20 2.00
C LEU A 216 -8.62 -47.73 1.56
N ARG A 217 -9.93 -47.48 1.32
CA ARG A 217 -10.65 -46.25 0.96
C ARG A 217 -10.17 -45.50 -0.31
N TYR A 218 -11.01 -45.58 -1.34
CA TYR A 218 -11.15 -44.52 -2.34
C TYR A 218 -11.58 -43.22 -1.64
N VAL A 219 -10.64 -42.28 -1.45
CA VAL A 219 -10.99 -40.85 -1.39
C VAL A 219 -11.53 -40.48 -2.78
N LYS A 220 -12.67 -39.80 -2.88
CA LYS A 220 -13.22 -39.46 -4.19
C LYS A 220 -12.34 -38.39 -4.83
N SER A 221 -12.19 -38.43 -6.15
CA SER A 221 -11.38 -37.41 -6.85
C SER A 221 -11.91 -35.99 -6.67
N GLN A 222 -13.20 -35.86 -6.32
CA GLN A 222 -13.91 -34.62 -6.05
C GLN A 222 -13.44 -33.94 -4.75
N ASP A 223 -13.25 -34.72 -3.69
CA ASP A 223 -12.78 -34.27 -2.36
C ASP A 223 -11.39 -33.61 -2.48
N LEU A 224 -10.51 -34.19 -3.30
CA LEU A 224 -9.17 -33.66 -3.56
C LEU A 224 -9.22 -32.37 -4.39
N THR A 225 -10.05 -32.29 -5.45
CA THR A 225 -10.18 -31.03 -6.21
C THR A 225 -10.70 -29.87 -5.37
N GLN A 226 -11.58 -30.14 -4.39
CA GLN A 226 -12.06 -29.14 -3.44
C GLN A 226 -10.97 -28.62 -2.48
N SER A 227 -9.96 -29.43 -2.17
CA SER A 227 -8.81 -29.00 -1.35
C SER A 227 -8.00 -27.90 -2.06
N LEU A 228 -7.58 -28.11 -3.31
CA LEU A 228 -6.86 -27.10 -4.09
C LEU A 228 -7.68 -25.84 -4.34
N ASP A 229 -8.98 -25.96 -4.68
CA ASP A 229 -9.85 -24.77 -4.82
C ASP A 229 -9.93 -23.96 -3.51
N THR A 230 -9.96 -24.64 -2.35
CA THR A 230 -9.93 -23.98 -1.04
C THR A 230 -8.58 -23.31 -0.76
N GLN A 231 -7.47 -23.92 -1.16
CA GLN A 231 -6.13 -23.32 -1.04
C GLN A 231 -5.97 -22.09 -1.94
N LEU A 232 -6.35 -22.18 -3.22
CA LEU A 232 -6.26 -21.05 -4.17
C LEU A 232 -7.18 -19.87 -3.77
N ARG A 233 -8.38 -20.15 -3.25
CA ARG A 233 -9.26 -19.09 -2.69
C ARG A 233 -8.67 -18.45 -1.43
N LYS A 234 -8.03 -19.21 -0.53
CA LYS A 234 -7.27 -18.63 0.60
C LYS A 234 -6.11 -17.75 0.13
N SER A 235 -5.37 -18.18 -0.88
CA SER A 235 -4.28 -17.39 -1.49
C SER A 235 -4.78 -16.09 -2.12
N LEU A 236 -5.94 -16.12 -2.78
CA LEU A 236 -6.60 -14.91 -3.28
C LEU A 236 -7.10 -14.01 -2.13
N HIS A 237 -7.70 -14.60 -1.10
CA HIS A 237 -8.27 -13.86 0.02
C HIS A 237 -7.24 -12.96 0.72
N LEU A 238 -5.97 -13.36 0.82
CA LEU A 238 -4.88 -12.50 1.33
C LEU A 238 -4.71 -11.19 0.54
N ILE A 239 -4.98 -11.23 -0.77
CA ILE A 239 -4.84 -10.12 -1.71
C ILE A 239 -6.17 -9.35 -1.89
N ALA A 240 -7.29 -10.07 -1.81
CA ALA A 240 -8.64 -9.54 -1.97
C ALA A 240 -9.18 -8.86 -0.71
N LYS A 241 -8.87 -9.40 0.48
CA LYS A 241 -9.35 -8.89 1.78
C LYS A 241 -9.15 -7.38 1.98
N PRO A 242 -8.00 -6.76 1.66
CA PRO A 242 -7.84 -5.30 1.74
C PRO A 242 -8.89 -4.53 0.92
N PHE A 243 -9.30 -5.06 -0.24
CA PHE A 243 -10.41 -4.48 -1.01
C PHE A 243 -11.76 -4.81 -0.39
N THR A 244 -12.00 -6.02 0.14
CA THR A 244 -13.25 -6.37 0.83
C THR A 244 -13.48 -5.50 2.08
N GLU A 245 -12.43 -5.22 2.86
CA GLU A 245 -12.46 -4.32 4.03
C GLU A 245 -12.74 -2.87 3.59
N LEU A 246 -12.05 -2.37 2.56
CA LEU A 246 -12.31 -1.05 1.97
C LEU A 246 -13.75 -0.95 1.42
N LEU A 247 -14.22 -1.99 0.73
CA LEU A 247 -15.58 -2.10 0.21
C LEU A 247 -16.65 -2.35 1.31
N SER A 248 -16.23 -2.51 2.57
CA SER A 248 -17.13 -2.62 3.73
C SER A 248 -17.12 -1.36 4.61
N LYS A 249 -16.33 -0.33 4.27
CA LYS A 249 -16.33 0.95 4.99
C LYS A 249 -17.71 1.64 4.91
N PRO A 250 -18.24 2.20 6.00
CA PRO A 250 -19.51 2.93 6.00
C PRO A 250 -19.35 4.38 5.49
N ASP A 251 -18.80 4.56 4.30
CA ASP A 251 -18.56 5.86 3.65
C ASP A 251 -19.37 5.98 2.32
N THR A 252 -19.26 7.11 1.63
CA THR A 252 -19.85 7.31 0.30
C THR A 252 -19.15 6.44 -0.74
N ALA A 253 -19.91 5.96 -1.73
CA ALA A 253 -19.34 5.21 -2.83
C ALA A 253 -18.32 6.02 -3.64
N GLN A 254 -18.49 7.34 -3.76
CA GLN A 254 -17.52 8.20 -4.43
C GLN A 254 -16.16 8.18 -3.70
N ASN A 255 -16.15 8.32 -2.37
CA ASN A 255 -14.92 8.27 -1.57
C ASN A 255 -14.21 6.91 -1.71
N ILE A 256 -14.95 5.81 -1.70
CA ILE A 256 -14.36 4.47 -1.79
C ILE A 256 -13.89 4.17 -3.23
N LEU A 257 -14.61 4.59 -4.27
CA LEU A 257 -14.18 4.48 -5.67
C LEU A 257 -12.90 5.28 -5.95
N GLU A 258 -12.76 6.46 -5.35
CA GLU A 258 -11.52 7.26 -5.39
C GLU A 258 -10.38 6.61 -4.60
N GLU A 259 -10.66 6.02 -3.42
CA GLU A 259 -9.66 5.27 -2.65
C GLU A 259 -9.12 4.09 -3.44
N LEU A 260 -9.96 3.40 -4.23
CA LEU A 260 -9.51 2.36 -5.16
C LEU A 260 -8.60 2.92 -6.27
N GLU A 261 -8.82 4.13 -6.79
CA GLU A 261 -7.89 4.75 -7.76
C GLU A 261 -6.53 5.12 -7.15
N VAL A 262 -6.51 5.56 -5.90
CA VAL A 262 -5.28 5.88 -5.15
C VAL A 262 -4.54 4.59 -4.78
N LEU A 263 -5.27 3.60 -4.26
CA LEU A 263 -4.77 2.28 -3.90
C LEU A 263 -4.23 1.49 -5.11
N ARG A 264 -4.75 1.71 -6.32
CA ARG A 264 -4.22 1.15 -7.58
C ARG A 264 -2.71 1.39 -7.73
N THR A 265 -2.25 2.60 -7.45
CA THR A 265 -0.82 2.96 -7.55
C THR A 265 0.00 2.17 -6.53
N ARG A 266 -0.52 2.00 -5.31
CA ARG A 266 0.12 1.24 -4.24
C ARG A 266 0.15 -0.26 -4.51
N PHE A 267 -0.96 -0.83 -4.98
CA PHE A 267 -1.10 -2.24 -5.37
C PHE A 267 -0.03 -2.65 -6.38
N TYR A 268 0.14 -1.85 -7.45
CA TYR A 268 1.16 -2.12 -8.46
C TYR A 268 2.59 -1.98 -7.91
N ASN A 269 2.87 -0.96 -7.07
CA ASN A 269 4.19 -0.82 -6.44
C ASN A 269 4.52 -1.99 -5.47
N PHE A 270 3.50 -2.58 -4.82
CA PHE A 270 3.66 -3.68 -3.88
C PHE A 270 3.78 -5.02 -4.62
N TYR A 271 2.69 -5.53 -5.20
CA TYR A 271 2.62 -6.88 -5.76
C TYR A 271 3.30 -7.07 -7.12
N MET A 272 3.69 -5.99 -7.83
CA MET A 272 4.46 -6.10 -9.07
C MET A 272 5.94 -5.79 -8.91
N SER A 273 6.41 -5.54 -7.69
CA SER A 273 7.84 -5.50 -7.36
C SER A 273 8.52 -6.86 -7.65
N LEU A 274 9.86 -6.92 -7.52
CA LEU A 274 10.60 -8.18 -7.62
C LEU A 274 10.67 -8.95 -6.29
N ASN A 275 10.48 -8.24 -5.17
CA ASN A 275 10.64 -8.74 -3.81
C ASN A 275 9.31 -8.54 -3.07
N VAL A 276 8.26 -9.26 -3.49
CA VAL A 276 6.91 -9.14 -2.93
C VAL A 276 6.83 -9.95 -1.64
N ASP A 277 6.64 -9.28 -0.51
CA ASP A 277 6.27 -9.97 0.73
C ASP A 277 4.78 -10.37 0.67
N TRP A 278 4.53 -11.62 0.27
CA TRP A 278 3.19 -12.21 0.21
C TRP A 278 2.57 -12.49 1.59
N SER A 279 3.33 -12.36 2.69
CA SER A 279 2.81 -12.53 4.05
C SER A 279 2.20 -11.24 4.61
N CYS A 280 2.67 -10.08 4.15
CA CYS A 280 2.12 -8.78 4.54
C CYS A 280 0.87 -8.41 3.71
N PRO A 281 -0.25 -8.03 4.34
CA PRO A 281 -1.42 -7.51 3.62
C PRO A 281 -1.13 -6.13 3.03
N LEU A 282 -1.75 -5.81 1.90
CA LEU A 282 -1.70 -4.48 1.30
C LEU A 282 -2.31 -3.43 2.25
N ASP A 283 -1.48 -2.54 2.80
CA ASP A 283 -1.96 -1.38 3.55
C ASP A 283 -2.82 -0.47 2.65
N THR A 284 -4.08 -0.26 3.05
CA THR A 284 -5.06 0.57 2.37
C THR A 284 -5.07 2.03 2.82
N LYS A 285 -4.39 2.37 3.93
CA LYS A 285 -4.51 3.68 4.56
C LYS A 285 -3.79 4.77 3.77
N ASN A 286 -4.49 5.86 3.49
CA ASN A 286 -3.87 7.08 2.97
C ASN A 286 -4.41 8.28 3.75
N ASP A 287 -3.83 8.49 4.94
CA ASP A 287 -4.15 9.58 5.86
C ASP A 287 -4.12 10.96 5.18
N LEU A 288 -3.31 11.11 4.12
CA LEU A 288 -3.21 12.34 3.33
C LEU A 288 -4.45 12.57 2.46
N LEU A 289 -5.03 11.51 1.88
CA LEU A 289 -6.27 11.57 1.11
C LEU A 289 -7.45 11.94 2.01
N GLU A 290 -7.55 11.30 3.18
CA GLU A 290 -8.58 11.63 4.18
C GLU A 290 -8.45 13.10 4.64
N GLN A 291 -7.23 13.58 4.89
CA GLN A 291 -7.00 14.99 5.22
C GLN A 291 -7.34 15.96 4.07
N ILE A 292 -6.96 15.67 2.83
CA ILE A 292 -7.24 16.55 1.67
C ILE A 292 -8.75 16.64 1.38
N ARG A 293 -9.53 15.59 1.63
CA ARG A 293 -11.01 15.64 1.50
C ARG A 293 -11.68 16.50 2.55
N TRP A 294 -11.27 16.36 3.82
CA TRP A 294 -12.06 16.81 4.96
C TRP A 294 -11.47 18.00 5.74
N VAL A 295 -10.22 18.38 5.48
CA VAL A 295 -9.52 19.45 6.21
C VAL A 295 -9.19 20.61 5.26
N ASP A 296 -9.45 21.83 5.71
CA ASP A 296 -9.01 23.06 5.06
C ASP A 296 -7.49 23.03 4.76
N ILE A 297 -7.11 23.32 3.51
CA ILE A 297 -5.72 23.09 3.05
C ILE A 297 -4.67 23.97 3.77
N PRO A 298 -4.89 25.28 4.02
CA PRO A 298 -4.06 26.06 4.94
C PRO A 298 -3.94 25.45 6.35
N THR A 299 -5.03 24.91 6.91
CA THR A 299 -5.04 24.25 8.22
C THR A 299 -4.25 22.94 8.21
N MET A 300 -4.41 22.13 7.16
CA MET A 300 -3.65 20.90 6.93
C MET A 300 -2.15 21.20 6.74
N ALA A 301 -1.80 22.20 5.95
CA ALA A 301 -0.42 22.66 5.75
C ALA A 301 0.22 23.13 7.07
N ARG A 302 -0.54 23.80 7.94
CA ARG A 302 -0.12 24.17 9.30
C ARG A 302 0.08 22.95 10.20
N ALA A 303 -0.77 21.92 10.09
CA ALA A 303 -0.63 20.68 10.84
C ALA A 303 0.61 19.87 10.43
N ILE A 304 0.83 19.69 9.12
CA ILE A 304 2.06 19.10 8.56
C ILE A 304 3.29 19.87 9.04
N SER A 305 3.24 21.20 9.00
CA SER A 305 4.35 22.07 9.43
C SER A 305 4.59 22.05 10.95
N LYS A 306 3.57 21.76 11.77
CA LYS A 306 3.73 21.46 13.20
C LYS A 306 4.42 20.11 13.40
N LYS A 307 4.02 19.06 12.68
CA LYS A 307 4.67 17.73 12.76
C LYS A 307 6.14 17.80 12.34
N ALA A 308 6.43 18.45 11.21
CA ALA A 308 7.80 18.66 10.73
C ALA A 308 8.64 19.49 11.73
N LYS A 309 8.08 20.53 12.36
CA LYS A 309 8.78 21.28 13.42
C LYS A 309 9.14 20.39 14.62
N ALA A 310 8.24 19.50 15.06
CA ALA A 310 8.51 18.58 16.16
C ALA A 310 9.66 17.61 15.82
N LEU A 311 9.59 16.97 14.65
CA LEU A 311 10.65 16.08 14.14
C LEU A 311 12.01 16.79 14.05
N PHE A 312 12.04 18.04 13.58
CA PHE A 312 13.28 18.83 13.53
C PHE A 312 13.80 19.17 14.94
N SER A 313 12.90 19.41 15.91
CA SER A 313 13.30 19.70 17.30
C SER A 313 13.99 18.52 18.00
N GLU A 314 13.71 17.30 17.56
CA GLU A 314 14.21 16.06 18.15
C GLU A 314 15.42 15.50 17.36
N TYR A 315 15.32 15.48 16.03
CA TYR A 315 16.25 14.73 15.17
C TYR A 315 17.22 15.60 14.35
N LEU A 316 16.98 16.90 14.13
CA LEU A 316 17.76 17.71 13.18
C LEU A 316 19.27 17.73 13.52
N ARG A 317 19.63 17.99 14.78
CA ARG A 317 21.05 18.02 15.21
C ARG A 317 21.69 16.64 15.08
N SER A 318 20.99 15.61 15.51
CA SER A 318 21.44 14.22 15.47
C SER A 318 21.66 13.72 14.04
N ALA A 319 20.85 14.15 13.07
CA ALA A 319 21.01 13.79 11.66
C ALA A 319 22.36 14.24 11.05
N PHE A 320 22.99 15.27 11.63
CA PHE A 320 24.32 15.79 11.27
C PHE A 320 25.45 15.29 12.19
N THR A 321 25.29 14.19 12.94
CA THR A 321 26.42 13.47 13.55
C THR A 321 26.84 12.29 12.68
N ARG A 322 28.01 11.68 12.92
CA ARG A 322 28.42 10.46 12.20
C ARG A 322 27.44 9.32 12.51
N GLU A 323 27.08 9.14 13.77
CA GLU A 323 26.19 8.12 14.32
C GLU A 323 24.69 8.37 14.05
N GLY A 324 24.36 9.45 13.31
CA GLY A 324 23.00 9.97 13.13
C GLY A 324 22.01 9.15 12.30
N ASP A 325 22.28 7.89 11.98
CA ASP A 325 21.49 7.12 11.00
C ASP A 325 20.04 6.88 11.40
N GLU A 326 19.76 6.71 12.70
CA GLU A 326 18.38 6.61 13.19
C GLU A 326 17.61 7.93 12.97
N ALA A 327 18.20 9.07 13.33
CA ALA A 327 17.62 10.39 13.11
C ALA A 327 17.41 10.69 11.62
N ARG A 328 18.39 10.34 10.77
CA ARG A 328 18.32 10.39 9.30
C ARG A 328 17.16 9.54 8.78
N SER A 329 17.03 8.30 9.24
CA SER A 329 15.99 7.35 8.85
C SER A 329 14.58 7.80 9.26
N ILE A 330 14.39 8.29 10.48
CA ILE A 330 13.10 8.78 10.98
C ILE A 330 12.62 9.98 10.18
N LEU A 331 13.51 10.96 9.92
CA LEU A 331 13.21 12.09 9.04
C LEU A 331 12.83 11.60 7.64
N ASN A 332 13.68 10.79 7.00
CA ASN A 332 13.42 10.28 5.65
C ASN A 332 12.07 9.57 5.53
N LYS A 333 11.74 8.69 6.49
CA LYS A 333 10.47 7.94 6.53
C LYS A 333 9.24 8.85 6.51
N GLU A 334 9.29 9.97 7.22
CA GLU A 334 8.20 10.96 7.27
C GLU A 334 8.11 11.80 5.99
N TRP A 335 9.25 12.11 5.38
CA TRP A 335 9.31 12.78 4.06
C TRP A 335 8.78 11.88 2.94
N ASP A 336 9.23 10.62 2.91
CA ASP A 336 8.79 9.61 1.94
C ASP A 336 7.32 9.23 2.10
N LEU A 337 6.77 9.21 3.32
CA LEU A 337 5.34 8.97 3.56
C LEU A 337 4.47 10.05 2.91
N LEU A 338 4.84 11.32 3.09
CA LEU A 338 4.15 12.47 2.46
C LEU A 338 4.31 12.43 0.93
N SER A 339 5.52 12.19 0.44
CA SER A 339 5.83 12.07 -1.00
C SER A 339 5.06 10.93 -1.68
N LYS A 340 5.03 9.75 -1.07
CA LYS A 340 4.24 8.59 -1.51
C LYS A 340 2.74 8.91 -1.51
N GLY A 341 2.23 9.51 -0.45
CA GLY A 341 0.82 9.91 -0.35
C GLY A 341 0.40 10.84 -1.50
N VAL A 342 1.20 11.87 -1.79
CA VAL A 342 0.95 12.78 -2.92
C VAL A 342 1.06 12.07 -4.26
N LYS A 343 2.09 11.22 -4.47
CA LYS A 343 2.24 10.41 -5.69
C LYS A 343 0.99 9.58 -5.97
N GLU A 344 0.45 8.89 -4.97
CA GLU A 344 -0.73 8.04 -5.11
C GLU A 344 -1.98 8.87 -5.47
N ILE A 345 -2.20 10.03 -4.82
CA ILE A 345 -3.34 10.93 -5.09
C ILE A 345 -3.27 11.56 -6.48
N VAL A 346 -2.12 12.06 -6.90
CA VAL A 346 -1.95 12.69 -8.22
C VAL A 346 -2.01 11.63 -9.34
N ALA A 347 -1.39 10.45 -9.15
CA ALA A 347 -1.44 9.36 -10.13
C ALA A 347 -2.84 8.74 -10.31
N ALA A 348 -3.73 8.91 -9.33
CA ALA A 348 -5.14 8.53 -9.40
C ALA A 348 -5.98 9.50 -10.25
N ASN A 349 -5.56 10.75 -10.41
CA ASN A 349 -6.27 11.81 -11.15
C ASN A 349 -7.75 12.00 -10.71
N ILE A 350 -8.02 11.82 -9.42
CA ILE A 350 -9.35 11.95 -8.79
C ILE A 350 -9.80 13.42 -8.57
N GLY A 351 -9.31 14.36 -9.37
CA GLY A 351 -9.67 15.78 -9.30
C GLY A 351 -9.00 16.61 -8.19
N LEU A 352 -8.41 15.97 -7.17
CA LEU A 352 -7.80 16.65 -6.00
C LEU A 352 -6.48 17.40 -6.29
N CYS A 353 -6.00 17.43 -7.55
CA CYS A 353 -4.71 18.02 -7.91
C CYS A 353 -4.62 19.52 -7.58
N SER A 354 -5.72 20.27 -7.67
CA SER A 354 -5.77 21.68 -7.28
C SER A 354 -5.59 21.90 -5.78
N GLN A 355 -6.02 20.95 -4.94
CA GLN A 355 -5.78 20.98 -3.50
C GLN A 355 -4.33 20.62 -3.17
N VAL A 356 -3.70 19.69 -3.91
CA VAL A 356 -2.26 19.40 -3.82
C VAL A 356 -1.42 20.63 -4.22
N ASP A 357 -1.79 21.30 -5.32
CA ASP A 357 -1.14 22.56 -5.74
C ASP A 357 -1.31 23.67 -4.70
N THR A 358 -2.48 23.76 -4.05
CA THR A 358 -2.74 24.68 -2.94
C THR A 358 -1.91 24.33 -1.70
N LEU A 359 -1.78 23.04 -1.37
CA LEU A 359 -0.99 22.53 -0.24
C LEU A 359 0.48 22.91 -0.39
N ALA A 360 1.06 22.72 -1.59
CA ALA A 360 2.42 23.18 -1.90
C ALA A 360 2.58 24.69 -1.68
N ASN A 361 1.65 25.50 -2.21
CA ASN A 361 1.67 26.96 -2.02
C ASN A 361 1.57 27.36 -0.53
N CYS A 362 0.75 26.67 0.27
CA CYS A 362 0.67 26.92 1.71
C CYS A 362 1.98 26.52 2.43
N LEU A 363 2.59 25.38 2.09
CA LEU A 363 3.87 24.94 2.69
C LEU A 363 5.03 25.89 2.33
N TYR A 364 5.07 26.42 1.10
CA TYR A 364 6.02 27.47 0.70
C TYR A 364 5.84 28.76 1.54
N ARG A 365 4.59 29.23 1.71
CA ARG A 365 4.28 30.39 2.56
C ARG A 365 4.65 30.17 4.03
N PHE A 366 4.53 28.95 4.53
CA PHE A 366 5.02 28.56 5.86
C PHE A 366 6.55 28.38 5.93
N ARG A 367 7.33 28.63 4.86
CA ARG A 367 8.79 28.36 4.79
C ARG A 367 9.16 26.91 5.14
N ASN A 368 8.24 25.97 4.90
CA ASN A 368 8.43 24.54 5.13
C ASN A 368 8.89 23.84 3.85
N TYR A 369 10.13 24.13 3.43
CA TYR A 369 10.79 23.53 2.28
C TYR A 369 10.93 22.01 2.42
N TYR A 370 11.08 21.52 3.64
CA TYR A 370 11.10 20.09 3.96
C TYR A 370 9.85 19.36 3.47
N SER A 371 8.66 19.75 3.94
CA SER A 371 7.41 19.12 3.49
C SER A 371 7.02 19.54 2.07
N LEU A 372 7.37 20.75 1.63
CA LEU A 372 7.15 21.18 0.24
C LEU A 372 7.85 20.26 -0.74
N THR A 373 9.15 19.99 -0.56
CA THR A 373 9.91 19.12 -1.48
C THR A 373 9.40 17.69 -1.50
N ALA A 374 8.84 17.17 -0.40
CA ALA A 374 8.12 15.89 -0.41
C ALA A 374 6.88 15.95 -1.33
N VAL A 375 6.07 17.01 -1.23
CA VAL A 375 4.90 17.22 -2.12
C VAL A 375 5.34 17.31 -3.58
N ILE A 376 6.37 18.11 -3.90
CA ILE A 376 6.86 18.27 -5.28
C ILE A 376 7.46 16.95 -5.82
N GLN A 377 8.18 16.18 -5.01
CA GLN A 377 8.69 14.86 -5.39
C GLN A 377 7.53 13.89 -5.66
N GLY A 378 6.49 13.92 -4.83
CA GLY A 378 5.29 13.10 -5.03
C GLY A 378 4.60 13.41 -6.36
N ILE A 379 4.45 14.69 -6.70
CA ILE A 379 3.91 15.11 -8.01
C ILE A 379 4.83 14.62 -9.13
N GLN A 380 6.14 14.89 -9.07
CA GLN A 380 7.11 14.48 -10.09
C GLN A 380 7.11 12.96 -10.31
N ALA A 381 7.06 12.18 -9.23
CA ALA A 381 7.04 10.72 -9.25
C ALA A 381 5.68 10.11 -9.66
N SER A 382 4.63 10.94 -9.81
CA SER A 382 3.36 10.52 -10.43
C SER A 382 3.42 10.52 -11.96
N GLY A 383 4.37 11.25 -12.55
CA GLY A 383 4.49 11.47 -14.00
C GLY A 383 3.58 12.55 -14.58
N TYR A 384 2.70 13.15 -13.78
CA TYR A 384 1.85 14.28 -14.19
C TYR A 384 2.55 15.63 -13.98
N ARG A 385 2.14 16.64 -14.75
CA ARG A 385 2.48 18.05 -14.49
C ARG A 385 1.31 18.73 -13.77
N THR A 386 1.63 19.53 -12.76
CA THR A 386 0.68 20.38 -12.03
C THR A 386 1.32 21.75 -11.80
N VAL A 387 0.54 22.74 -11.35
CA VAL A 387 1.01 24.12 -11.21
C VAL A 387 2.13 24.20 -10.17
N ALA A 388 2.06 23.42 -9.08
CA ALA A 388 3.12 23.38 -8.08
C ALA A 388 4.42 22.72 -8.59
N LEU A 389 4.37 21.72 -9.48
CA LEU A 389 5.59 21.17 -10.07
C LEU A 389 6.25 22.17 -11.02
N GLU A 390 5.45 22.90 -11.81
CA GLU A 390 5.98 23.94 -12.71
C GLU A 390 6.49 25.18 -11.94
N THR A 391 5.86 25.51 -10.80
CA THR A 391 6.28 26.63 -9.92
C THR A 391 7.51 26.28 -9.09
N PHE A 392 7.52 25.12 -8.40
CA PHE A 392 8.50 24.79 -7.35
C PHE A 392 9.47 23.65 -7.72
N GLY A 393 9.35 23.04 -8.91
CA GLY A 393 10.20 21.93 -9.36
C GLY A 393 11.70 22.23 -9.39
N TYR A 394 12.09 23.51 -9.46
CA TYR A 394 13.49 23.94 -9.40
C TYR A 394 14.15 23.64 -8.04
N LEU A 395 13.38 23.52 -6.94
CA LEU A 395 13.90 23.18 -5.61
C LEU A 395 14.48 21.75 -5.54
N LEU A 396 14.03 20.85 -6.43
CA LEU A 396 14.50 19.47 -6.54
C LEU A 396 15.58 19.27 -7.62
N ASN A 397 15.98 20.33 -8.32
CA ASN A 397 16.94 20.25 -9.42
C ASN A 397 18.36 19.95 -8.89
N PRO A 398 18.96 18.78 -9.16
CA PRO A 398 20.29 18.41 -8.65
C PRO A 398 21.44 19.09 -9.39
N LYS A 399 21.17 19.85 -10.48
CA LYS A 399 22.21 20.60 -11.19
C LYS A 399 22.93 21.57 -10.26
N ASP A 400 24.23 21.68 -10.46
CA ASP A 400 25.13 22.51 -9.66
C ASP A 400 24.99 22.27 -8.15
N ASP A 401 24.82 21.00 -7.74
CA ASP A 401 24.63 20.58 -6.35
C ASP A 401 23.46 21.30 -5.63
N TYR A 402 22.31 21.37 -6.30
CA TYR A 402 21.09 22.05 -5.81
C TYR A 402 21.27 23.56 -5.56
N ARG A 403 22.21 24.23 -6.26
CA ARG A 403 22.51 25.66 -6.14
C ARG A 403 21.30 26.59 -6.03
N HIS A 404 20.24 26.34 -6.81
CA HIS A 404 19.01 27.14 -6.76
C HIS A 404 18.32 27.07 -5.39
N TYR A 405 18.24 25.89 -4.77
CA TYR A 405 17.71 25.73 -3.42
C TYR A 405 18.67 26.28 -2.36
N LEU A 406 19.99 26.07 -2.51
CA LEU A 406 20.99 26.60 -1.58
C LEU A 406 21.01 28.16 -1.56
N MET A 407 20.66 28.82 -2.68
CA MET A 407 20.46 30.28 -2.72
C MET A 407 19.25 30.73 -1.90
N GLU A 408 18.17 29.95 -1.86
CA GLU A 408 16.98 30.22 -1.02
C GLU A 408 17.20 29.93 0.47
N MET A 409 18.23 29.17 0.85
CA MET A 409 18.53 28.88 2.27
C MET A 409 18.88 30.11 3.13
N ASN A 410 19.07 31.28 2.52
CA ASN A 410 19.31 32.55 3.23
C ASN A 410 18.05 33.14 3.90
N MET A 411 16.89 32.48 3.84
CA MET A 411 15.67 32.93 4.50
C MET A 411 15.65 32.56 6.00
N GLU A 412 15.58 33.57 6.86
CA GLU A 412 15.38 33.41 8.30
C GLU A 412 14.10 32.61 8.61
N GLY A 413 14.15 31.71 9.62
CA GLY A 413 12.97 31.00 10.11
C GLY A 413 12.36 30.03 9.08
N ALA A 414 12.99 28.87 8.86
CA ALA A 414 12.56 27.89 7.87
C ALA A 414 12.74 26.43 8.34
N LEU A 415 11.99 25.50 7.74
CA LEU A 415 12.25 24.04 7.80
C LEU A 415 12.85 23.61 6.46
N HIS A 416 14.16 23.42 6.43
CA HIS A 416 14.92 23.17 5.21
C HIS A 416 14.72 21.77 4.63
N PHE A 417 14.73 21.66 3.29
CA PHE A 417 14.96 20.39 2.61
C PHE A 417 16.38 19.92 2.94
N LEU A 418 16.51 18.76 3.60
CA LEU A 418 17.74 18.36 4.29
C LEU A 418 18.77 17.70 3.38
N PHE A 419 18.36 17.05 2.29
CA PHE A 419 19.28 16.26 1.45
C PHE A 419 20.45 17.08 0.88
N PRO A 420 20.25 18.30 0.32
CA PRO A 420 21.37 19.14 -0.12
C PRO A 420 22.29 19.54 1.04
N VAL A 421 21.74 19.80 2.22
CA VAL A 421 22.50 20.18 3.42
C VAL A 421 23.40 19.04 3.90
N LEU A 422 22.87 17.82 3.92
CA LEU A 422 23.59 16.60 4.29
C LEU A 422 24.71 16.26 3.30
N LEU A 423 24.46 16.47 2.00
CA LEU A 423 25.46 16.30 0.95
C LEU A 423 26.65 17.25 1.14
N GLN A 424 26.41 18.54 1.43
CA GLN A 424 27.49 19.49 1.71
C GLN A 424 28.18 19.22 3.07
N TYR A 425 27.43 18.81 4.09
CA TYR A 425 28.00 18.39 5.38
C TYR A 425 29.03 17.25 5.22
N GLN A 426 28.70 16.23 4.42
CA GLN A 426 29.60 15.09 4.14
C GLN A 426 30.83 15.47 3.31
N ARG A 427 30.74 16.54 2.51
CA ARG A 427 31.88 17.13 1.78
C ARG A 427 32.78 17.99 2.67
N GLY A 428 32.41 18.20 3.94
CA GLY A 428 33.17 19.02 4.89
C GLY A 428 32.78 20.50 4.89
N GLU A 429 31.58 20.86 4.43
CA GLU A 429 31.06 22.24 4.43
C GLU A 429 29.99 22.45 5.52
N PRO A 430 30.37 22.62 6.81
CA PRO A 430 29.42 22.72 7.92
C PRO A 430 28.58 24.01 7.91
N MET A 431 28.91 24.99 7.06
CA MET A 431 28.16 26.26 6.96
C MET A 431 26.68 26.03 6.66
N PHE A 432 26.35 25.12 5.73
CA PHE A 432 24.96 24.82 5.40
C PHE A 432 24.22 24.12 6.55
N THR A 433 24.92 23.29 7.34
CA THR A 433 24.38 22.67 8.55
C THR A 433 24.05 23.72 9.61
N GLU A 434 24.97 24.63 9.91
CA GLU A 434 24.72 25.72 10.87
C GLU A 434 23.65 26.70 10.38
N MET A 435 23.57 26.98 9.07
CA MET A 435 22.44 27.72 8.48
C MET A 435 21.11 26.99 8.72
N ALA A 436 21.04 25.68 8.44
CA ALA A 436 19.79 24.92 8.62
C ALA A 436 19.35 24.83 10.09
N ILE A 437 20.29 24.62 11.01
CA ILE A 437 20.05 24.59 12.45
C ILE A 437 19.68 26.00 12.98
N GLY A 438 20.33 27.05 12.47
CA GLY A 438 20.06 28.45 12.81
C GLY A 438 18.67 28.89 12.34
N ALA A 439 18.32 28.64 11.08
CA ALA A 439 17.00 28.95 10.53
C ALA A 439 15.88 28.17 11.24
N PHE A 440 16.13 26.90 11.60
CA PHE A 440 15.18 26.13 12.42
C PHE A 440 14.94 26.78 13.80
N LYS A 441 15.99 27.29 14.46
CA LYS A 441 15.88 27.96 15.77
C LYS A 441 14.90 29.15 15.76
N PHE A 442 14.83 29.87 14.65
CA PHE A 442 13.94 31.03 14.48
C PHE A 442 12.60 30.69 13.80
N TYR A 443 12.33 29.41 13.50
CA TYR A 443 11.12 29.01 12.78
C TYR A 443 9.83 29.16 13.61
N THR A 444 8.94 30.06 13.19
CA THR A 444 7.61 30.29 13.80
C THR A 444 6.49 29.98 12.81
N LEU A 445 5.39 29.40 13.31
CA LEU A 445 4.23 29.00 12.48
C LEU A 445 3.21 30.13 12.31
N ASP A 446 3.37 31.20 13.08
CA ASP A 446 2.50 32.36 13.16
C ASP A 446 2.79 33.39 12.04
N ALA A 447 3.87 33.16 11.28
CA ALA A 447 4.26 33.90 10.07
C ALA A 447 3.27 33.80 8.89
N TYR A 448 2.06 33.26 9.10
CA TYR A 448 0.95 33.35 8.15
C TYR A 448 0.38 34.78 8.01
N GLN A 449 0.89 35.73 8.81
CA GLN A 449 0.53 37.14 8.72
C GLN A 449 1.11 37.79 7.46
N SER A 450 0.21 38.10 6.52
CA SER A 450 0.21 39.35 5.75
C SER A 450 1.58 39.83 5.24
N THR A 451 2.20 39.08 4.32
CA THR A 451 3.18 39.67 3.39
C THR A 451 2.39 40.26 2.21
N PRO A 452 2.15 41.60 2.15
CA PRO A 452 1.44 42.19 1.02
C PRO A 452 2.32 42.14 -0.22
N GLY A 453 2.03 41.21 -1.12
CA GLY A 453 2.62 41.19 -2.45
C GLY A 453 4.14 41.03 -2.47
N MET A 454 4.67 39.90 -1.99
CA MET A 454 5.85 39.32 -2.66
C MET A 454 5.44 38.86 -4.07
N GLN A 455 5.25 39.84 -4.96
CA GLN A 455 5.16 39.62 -6.39
C GLN A 455 6.56 39.24 -6.89
N PHE A 456 6.90 37.96 -6.79
CA PHE A 456 7.85 37.39 -7.75
C PHE A 456 7.23 37.56 -9.13
N SER A 457 7.81 38.47 -9.92
CA SER A 457 7.31 38.79 -11.26
C SER A 457 7.34 37.53 -12.13
N PRO A 458 6.20 37.07 -12.69
CA PRO A 458 6.18 35.84 -13.48
C PRO A 458 7.04 35.87 -14.76
N LEU A 459 7.56 37.05 -15.15
CA LEU A 459 8.27 37.28 -16.41
C LEU A 459 9.56 36.47 -16.54
N ASP A 460 10.37 36.34 -15.47
CA ASP A 460 11.71 35.74 -15.61
C ASP A 460 11.66 34.21 -15.76
N ILE A 461 10.75 33.54 -15.05
CA ILE A 461 10.57 32.08 -15.16
C ILE A 461 9.90 31.72 -16.51
N ALA A 462 8.88 32.47 -16.93
CA ALA A 462 8.23 32.26 -18.23
C ALA A 462 9.18 32.49 -19.42
N THR A 463 10.08 33.47 -19.31
CA THR A 463 11.07 33.78 -20.36
C THR A 463 12.18 32.71 -20.42
N ALA A 464 12.54 32.09 -19.30
CA ALA A 464 13.43 30.92 -19.28
C ALA A 464 12.76 29.69 -19.92
N ALA A 465 11.50 29.40 -19.56
CA ALA A 465 10.76 28.25 -20.08
C ALA A 465 10.50 28.33 -21.59
N THR A 466 10.16 29.52 -22.12
CA THR A 466 9.87 29.70 -23.56
C THR A 466 11.11 29.65 -24.45
N LYS A 467 12.32 29.92 -23.93
CA LYS A 467 13.57 29.67 -24.66
C LYS A 467 14.00 28.21 -24.69
N ALA A 468 13.48 27.36 -23.79
CA ALA A 468 13.80 25.94 -23.73
C ALA A 468 12.90 25.04 -24.62
N THR A 469 11.79 25.57 -25.17
CA THR A 469 10.82 24.79 -25.96
C THR A 469 11.09 24.78 -27.47
N CYS A 470 12.07 25.55 -27.96
CA CYS A 470 12.59 25.41 -29.32
C CYS A 470 13.79 24.45 -29.33
N SER A 471 13.72 23.40 -30.17
CA SER A 471 14.77 22.38 -30.34
C SER A 471 15.11 21.52 -29.11
N THR A 472 14.26 20.53 -28.80
CA THR A 472 14.67 19.10 -28.90
C THR A 472 13.48 18.17 -28.71
N GLY A 473 13.47 17.06 -29.46
CA GLY A 473 12.49 15.98 -29.26
C GLY A 473 12.83 15.16 -28.02
N TYR A 474 12.25 15.53 -26.87
CA TYR A 474 12.38 14.76 -25.64
C TYR A 474 11.78 13.36 -25.80
N LYS A 475 12.64 12.36 -26.03
CA LYS A 475 12.28 10.96 -25.84
C LYS A 475 11.75 10.79 -24.41
N LYS A 476 10.59 10.13 -24.29
CA LYS A 476 10.02 9.71 -23.01
C LYS A 476 11.12 8.96 -22.22
N PRO A 477 11.55 9.43 -21.05
CA PRO A 477 12.55 8.72 -20.26
C PRO A 477 11.98 7.35 -19.88
N SER A 478 12.83 6.32 -19.90
CA SER A 478 12.51 4.99 -19.39
C SER A 478 12.08 5.11 -17.94
N LEU A 479 10.88 4.61 -17.60
CA LEU A 479 10.32 4.68 -16.24
C LEU A 479 10.99 3.70 -15.26
N ASP A 480 12.08 3.07 -15.69
CA ASP A 480 12.79 1.99 -15.00
C ASP A 480 13.85 2.48 -14.00
N CYS A 481 13.73 3.73 -13.53
CA CYS A 481 14.25 4.09 -12.22
C CYS A 481 13.22 3.61 -11.17
N PRO A 482 13.47 2.53 -10.41
CA PRO A 482 12.58 2.13 -9.33
C PRO A 482 12.40 3.28 -8.32
N PHE A 483 11.27 3.27 -7.61
CA PHE A 483 10.95 4.24 -6.57
C PHE A 483 11.79 3.97 -5.30
N VAL A 484 13.12 4.14 -5.41
CA VAL A 484 14.04 3.88 -4.31
C VAL A 484 14.05 5.07 -3.37
N SER A 485 13.49 4.86 -2.19
CA SER A 485 13.75 5.62 -0.97
C SER A 485 15.26 5.56 -0.68
N CYS A 486 16.02 6.49 -1.26
CA CYS A 486 17.48 6.44 -1.32
C CYS A 486 18.18 7.74 -0.93
N PHE A 487 17.45 8.77 -0.47
CA PHE A 487 18.03 10.04 -0.02
C PHE A 487 19.02 9.89 1.14
N PHE A 488 19.01 8.76 1.86
CA PHE A 488 19.89 8.51 3.00
C PHE A 488 20.59 7.14 3.00
N VAL A 489 20.21 6.21 2.10
CA VAL A 489 20.74 4.84 2.11
C VAL A 489 22.21 4.76 1.66
N GLY A 490 22.68 5.75 0.90
CA GLY A 490 24.08 5.86 0.48
C GLY A 490 25.06 6.40 1.54
N PHE A 491 24.63 6.58 2.80
CA PHE A 491 25.43 7.26 3.83
C PHE A 491 26.06 6.34 4.88
N GLY A 492 25.87 5.02 4.77
CA GLY A 492 26.55 4.03 5.61
C GLY A 492 27.60 3.24 4.83
N SER A 493 28.85 3.72 4.80
CA SER A 493 30.03 3.04 4.25
C SER A 493 31.32 3.62 4.85
#